data_AF-A0A953NEG4-F1
#
_entry.id   AF-A0A953NEG4-F1
#
_cell.length_a   1.000
_cell.length_b   1.000
_cell.length_c   1.000
_cell.angle_alpha   90.00
_cell.angle_beta   90.00
_cell.angle_gamma   90.00
#
_symmetry.space_group_name_H-M   'P 1'
#
loop_
_entity.id
_entity.type
_entity.pdbx_description
1 polymer ?
#
loop_
_entity_poly.entity_id
_entity_poly.type
_entity_poly.pdbx_seq_one_letter_code
_entity_poly.pdbx_strand_id
1 'polypeptide(L)'
;MNEKISIPVYEKIAIDIANRIYKGDFKIGEKLHGRSTLASEYNVSPETIRKAVKLLEDVNILQSTRGSGIEIISRENALKYINNFSKIETIKELQAKINTYLEERTKLDNALIESVNKLFDYASKLKNTNPLVPIEIEIPSSCKYIGKTISDIKFWQNTGATVIGIKRNGELIISPGPYATIMERDILLIIGDNNVYERTLSYLNE
;
A
#
# COMPACT_ATOMS: atom_id res chain seq x y z
N MET A 1 -22.27 -14.25 15.30
CA MET A 1 -22.13 -14.85 16.64
C MET A 1 -20.83 -14.34 17.21
N ASN A 2 -20.87 -13.25 18.00
CA ASN A 2 -19.68 -12.62 18.56
C ASN A 2 -19.24 -13.42 19.77
N GLU A 3 -18.32 -14.37 19.59
CA GLU A 3 -17.56 -14.91 20.72
C GLU A 3 -16.72 -13.78 21.31
N LYS A 4 -17.23 -13.18 22.39
CA LYS A 4 -16.39 -12.40 23.29
C LYS A 4 -15.30 -13.34 23.78
N ILE A 5 -14.09 -13.21 23.25
CA ILE A 5 -12.88 -13.78 23.81
C ILE A 5 -12.71 -13.12 25.19
N SER A 6 -13.42 -13.66 26.17
CA SER A 6 -13.45 -13.15 27.53
C SER A 6 -12.29 -13.79 28.26
N ILE A 7 -11.30 -12.96 28.59
CA ILE A 7 -10.11 -13.38 29.36
C ILE A 7 -10.57 -14.20 30.58
N PRO A 8 -10.03 -15.41 30.79
CA PRO A 8 -10.34 -16.23 31.94
C PRO A 8 -10.16 -15.47 33.25
N VAL A 9 -11.04 -15.71 34.22
CA VAL A 9 -11.08 -14.94 35.48
C VAL A 9 -9.77 -15.03 36.26
N TYR A 10 -9.09 -16.19 36.23
CA TYR A 10 -7.81 -16.38 36.93
C TYR A 10 -6.67 -15.53 36.33
N GLU A 11 -6.67 -15.29 35.01
CA GLU A 11 -5.67 -14.44 34.34
C GLU A 11 -5.85 -12.98 34.72
N LYS A 12 -7.10 -12.50 34.75
CA LYS A 12 -7.42 -11.14 35.23
C LYS A 12 -6.90 -10.89 36.64
N ILE A 13 -7.09 -11.86 37.53
CA ILE A 13 -6.61 -11.79 38.91
C ILE A 13 -5.09 -11.79 38.96
N ALA A 14 -4.41 -12.62 38.16
CA ALA A 14 -2.95 -12.65 38.12
C ALA A 14 -2.35 -11.29 37.71
N ILE A 15 -2.93 -10.62 36.71
CA ILE A 15 -2.49 -9.30 36.25
C ILE A 15 -2.75 -8.22 37.30
N ASP A 16 -3.92 -8.27 37.95
CA ASP A 16 -4.25 -7.31 39.00
C ASP A 16 -3.25 -7.41 40.17
N ILE A 17 -2.96 -8.63 40.62
CA ILE A 17 -1.94 -8.88 41.64
C ILE A 17 -0.56 -8.39 41.18
N ALA A 18 -0.15 -8.69 39.94
CA ALA A 18 1.11 -8.21 39.38
C ALA A 18 1.18 -6.66 39.36
N ASN A 19 0.08 -5.99 39.01
CA ASN A 19 -0.03 -4.52 39.02
C ASN A 19 0.08 -3.94 40.43
N ARG A 20 -0.55 -4.57 41.45
CA ARG A 20 -0.44 -4.14 42.86
C ARG A 20 1.01 -4.25 43.37
N ILE A 21 1.71 -5.33 43.01
CA ILE A 21 3.14 -5.52 43.34
C ILE A 21 4.01 -4.44 42.65
N TYR A 22 3.72 -4.15 41.37
CA TYR A 22 4.45 -3.12 40.63
C TYR A 22 4.21 -1.71 41.22
N LYS A 23 2.96 -1.34 41.49
CA LYS A 23 2.59 -0.05 42.10
C LYS A 23 3.18 0.15 43.49
N GLY A 24 3.50 -0.94 44.19
CA GLY A 24 4.14 -0.90 45.51
C GLY A 24 3.19 -0.98 46.68
N ASP A 25 1.97 -1.45 46.42
CA ASP A 25 1.04 -1.86 47.47
C ASP A 25 1.62 -3.03 48.29
N PHE A 26 2.54 -3.78 47.69
CA PHE A 26 3.28 -4.84 48.34
C PHE A 26 4.78 -4.72 48.08
N LYS A 27 5.59 -4.92 49.12
CA LYS A 27 7.06 -4.89 49.04
C LYS A 27 7.65 -6.27 48.81
N ILE A 28 8.87 -6.30 48.25
CA ILE A 28 9.65 -7.54 48.09
C ILE A 28 9.92 -8.13 49.48
N GLY A 29 9.68 -9.44 49.64
CA GLY A 29 9.76 -10.15 50.92
C GLY A 29 8.52 -9.98 51.82
N GLU A 30 7.54 -9.18 51.41
CA GLU A 30 6.27 -9.07 52.14
C GLU A 30 5.39 -10.29 51.86
N LYS A 31 4.63 -10.70 52.89
CA LYS A 31 3.71 -11.83 52.81
C LYS A 31 2.33 -11.32 52.38
N LEU A 32 1.89 -11.78 51.21
CA LEU A 32 0.53 -11.62 50.75
C LEU A 32 -0.44 -12.42 51.65
N HIS A 33 -1.69 -11.97 51.65
CA HIS A 33 -2.79 -12.69 52.28
C HIS A 33 -2.89 -14.14 51.75
N GLY A 34 -3.33 -15.05 52.62
CA GLY A 34 -3.45 -16.47 52.26
C GLY A 34 -4.47 -16.71 51.15
N ARG A 35 -4.40 -17.88 50.50
CA ARG A 35 -5.24 -18.26 49.36
C ARG A 35 -6.74 -18.10 49.62
N SER A 36 -7.21 -18.40 50.84
CA SER A 36 -8.62 -18.27 51.23
C SER A 36 -9.06 -16.80 51.39
N THR A 37 -8.19 -15.94 51.91
CA THR A 37 -8.47 -14.51 52.09
C THR A 37 -8.58 -13.80 50.74
N LEU A 38 -7.66 -14.09 49.82
CA LEU A 38 -7.72 -13.57 48.45
C LEU A 38 -8.96 -14.08 47.71
N ALA A 39 -9.38 -15.32 47.96
CA ALA A 39 -10.60 -15.86 47.34
C ALA A 39 -11.85 -15.06 47.76
N SER A 40 -11.92 -14.68 49.04
CA SER A 40 -12.99 -13.81 49.56
C SER A 40 -12.88 -12.38 49.03
N GLU A 41 -11.68 -11.79 48.95
CA GLU A 41 -11.46 -10.44 48.43
C GLU A 41 -11.88 -10.30 46.96
N TYR A 42 -11.48 -11.26 46.12
CA TYR A 42 -11.80 -11.27 44.70
C TYR A 42 -13.16 -11.92 44.39
N ASN A 43 -13.90 -12.38 45.41
CA ASN A 43 -15.19 -13.06 45.29
C ASN A 43 -15.19 -14.23 44.28
N VAL A 44 -14.15 -15.07 44.33
CA VAL A 44 -13.95 -16.23 43.44
C VAL A 44 -13.69 -17.52 44.22
N SER A 45 -13.80 -18.66 43.53
CA SER A 45 -13.41 -19.95 44.12
C SER A 45 -11.92 -19.96 44.52
N PRO A 46 -11.55 -20.57 45.67
CA PRO A 46 -10.16 -20.78 46.06
C PRO A 46 -9.31 -21.44 44.98
N GLU A 47 -9.93 -22.26 44.13
CA GLU A 47 -9.27 -22.95 43.02
C GLU A 47 -8.85 -21.97 41.89
N THR A 48 -9.62 -20.91 41.67
CA THR A 48 -9.30 -19.84 40.71
C THR A 48 -8.11 -19.01 41.20
N ILE A 49 -8.06 -18.70 42.49
CA ILE A 49 -6.89 -18.06 43.12
C ILE A 49 -5.67 -18.98 43.05
N ARG A 50 -5.85 -20.27 43.32
CA ARG A 50 -4.76 -21.25 43.21
C ARG A 50 -4.16 -21.23 41.81
N LYS A 51 -4.98 -21.19 40.76
CA LYS A 51 -4.52 -21.07 39.36
C LYS A 51 -3.81 -19.74 39.08
N ALA A 52 -4.35 -18.62 39.55
CA ALA A 52 -3.74 -17.30 39.37
C ALA A 52 -2.38 -17.16 40.08
N VAL A 53 -2.30 -17.63 41.33
CA VAL A 53 -1.05 -17.66 42.11
C VAL A 53 -0.05 -18.60 41.47
N LYS A 54 -0.50 -19.75 40.95
CA LYS A 54 0.38 -20.70 40.26
C LYS A 54 1.03 -20.08 39.02
N LEU A 55 0.26 -19.35 38.21
CA LEU A 55 0.78 -18.60 37.07
C LEU A 55 1.89 -17.62 37.48
N LEU A 56 1.67 -16.85 38.54
CA LEU A 56 2.65 -15.87 39.03
C LEU A 56 3.88 -16.55 39.68
N GLU A 57 3.71 -17.73 40.26
CA GLU A 57 4.79 -18.55 40.80
C GLU A 57 5.67 -19.12 39.66
N ASP A 58 5.07 -19.56 38.55
CA ASP A 58 5.80 -20.14 37.42
C ASP A 58 6.70 -19.10 36.70
N VAL A 59 6.35 -17.81 36.75
CA VAL A 59 7.22 -16.69 36.29
C VAL A 59 8.10 -16.09 37.40
N ASN A 60 8.22 -16.74 38.55
CA ASN A 60 9.04 -16.32 39.69
C ASN A 60 8.74 -14.89 40.18
N ILE A 61 7.46 -14.52 40.20
CA ILE A 61 6.99 -13.25 40.79
C ILE A 61 6.69 -13.48 42.27
N LEU A 62 6.12 -14.65 42.59
CA LEU A 62 5.66 -15.06 43.92
C LEU A 62 6.22 -16.43 44.29
N GLN A 63 6.35 -16.72 45.58
CA GLN A 63 6.64 -18.05 46.11
C GLN A 63 5.59 -18.46 47.12
N SER A 64 5.08 -19.70 47.04
CA SER A 64 4.18 -20.23 48.07
C SER A 64 4.91 -21.19 49.02
N THR A 65 4.97 -20.85 50.31
CA THR A 65 5.59 -21.69 51.35
C THR A 65 4.51 -22.36 52.19
N ARG A 66 4.60 -23.68 52.35
CA ARG A 66 3.58 -24.50 53.05
C ARG A 66 3.41 -23.98 54.50
N GLY A 67 2.23 -23.44 54.79
CA GLY A 67 1.87 -22.91 56.12
C GLY A 67 2.30 -21.48 56.44
N SER A 68 3.08 -20.80 55.58
CA SER A 68 3.64 -19.46 55.87
C SER A 68 3.14 -18.31 54.99
N GLY A 69 2.33 -18.59 53.97
CA GLY A 69 1.73 -17.58 53.09
C GLY A 69 2.35 -17.53 51.69
N ILE A 70 2.07 -16.45 50.96
CA ILE A 70 2.60 -16.17 49.61
C ILE A 70 3.61 -15.03 49.76
N GLU A 71 4.85 -15.22 49.35
CA GLU A 71 5.91 -14.22 49.44
C GLU A 71 6.23 -13.62 48.06
N ILE A 72 6.50 -12.31 48.02
CA ILE A 72 6.87 -11.61 46.78
C ILE A 72 8.37 -11.69 46.56
N ILE A 73 8.78 -12.30 45.45
CA ILE A 73 10.18 -12.50 45.11
C ILE A 73 10.71 -11.34 44.28
N SER A 74 9.97 -10.93 43.25
CA SER A 74 10.50 -10.00 42.24
C SER A 74 9.43 -9.06 41.69
N ARG A 75 9.67 -7.76 41.89
CA ARG A 75 8.91 -6.68 41.24
C ARG A 75 9.23 -6.58 39.75
N GLU A 76 10.48 -6.83 39.34
CA GLU A 76 10.88 -6.74 37.92
C GLU A 76 10.16 -7.79 37.07
N ASN A 77 9.99 -9.01 37.59
CA ASN A 77 9.26 -10.05 36.88
C ASN A 77 7.76 -9.72 36.77
N ALA A 78 7.18 -9.04 37.77
CA ALA A 78 5.82 -8.53 37.69
C ALA A 78 5.65 -7.53 36.54
N LEU A 79 6.60 -6.59 36.37
CA LEU A 79 6.59 -5.65 35.25
C LEU A 79 6.70 -6.37 33.89
N LYS A 80 7.59 -7.35 33.76
CA LYS A 80 7.71 -8.16 32.54
C LYS A 80 6.42 -8.92 32.23
N TYR A 81 5.74 -9.44 33.25
CA TYR A 81 4.48 -10.14 33.10
C TYR A 81 3.34 -9.22 32.63
N ILE A 82 3.23 -8.03 33.22
CA ILE A 82 2.27 -6.99 32.78
C ILE A 82 2.51 -6.61 31.32
N ASN A 83 3.77 -6.36 30.95
CA ASN A 83 4.15 -5.99 29.57
C ASN A 83 3.93 -7.13 28.56
N ASN A 84 4.08 -8.39 28.98
CA ASN A 84 3.77 -9.53 28.12
C ASN A 84 2.26 -9.74 27.97
N PHE A 85 1.47 -9.40 28.99
CA PHE A 85 0.01 -9.44 28.90
C PHE A 85 -0.56 -8.28 28.08
N SER A 86 0.02 -7.08 28.18
CA SER A 86 -0.35 -5.93 27.35
C SER A 86 -0.08 -6.16 25.86
N LYS A 87 0.71 -7.18 25.48
CA LYS A 87 0.79 -7.58 24.07
C LYS A 87 -0.56 -8.00 23.47
N ILE A 88 -1.62 -8.27 24.25
CA ILE A 88 -2.99 -8.45 23.73
C ILE A 88 -3.60 -7.10 23.28
N GLU A 89 -3.03 -5.96 23.66
CA GLU A 89 -3.21 -4.66 22.96
C GLU A 89 -2.62 -4.67 21.53
N THR A 90 -2.16 -5.83 21.03
CA THR A 90 -1.63 -6.06 19.68
C THR A 90 -2.49 -5.44 18.60
N ILE A 91 -3.82 -5.38 18.77
CA ILE A 91 -4.70 -4.77 17.76
C ILE A 91 -4.38 -3.29 17.57
N LYS A 92 -4.11 -2.54 18.65
CA LYS A 92 -3.69 -1.13 18.55
C LYS A 92 -2.30 -1.00 17.95
N GLU A 93 -1.37 -1.89 18.31
CA GLU A 93 -0.03 -1.90 17.71
C GLU A 93 -0.07 -2.26 16.22
N LEU A 94 -0.93 -3.20 15.83
CA LEU A 94 -1.19 -3.57 14.44
C LEU A 94 -1.84 -2.42 13.69
N GLN A 95 -2.81 -1.72 14.27
CA GLN A 95 -3.38 -0.50 13.69
C GLN A 95 -2.32 0.58 13.48
N ALA A 96 -1.43 0.80 14.46
CA ALA A 96 -0.32 1.73 14.32
C ALA A 96 0.63 1.33 13.18
N LYS A 97 1.01 0.04 13.11
CA LYS A 97 1.84 -0.49 12.01
C LYS A 97 1.16 -0.34 10.64
N ILE A 98 -0.13 -0.64 10.55
CA ILE A 98 -0.92 -0.45 9.31
C ILE A 98 -0.86 1.01 8.89
N ASN A 99 -1.08 1.95 9.80
CA ASN A 99 -1.02 3.38 9.47
C ASN A 99 0.38 3.79 8.99
N THR A 100 1.44 3.32 9.65
CA THR A 100 2.82 3.56 9.18
C THR A 100 3.05 3.01 7.77
N TYR A 101 2.62 1.78 7.48
CA TYR A 101 2.75 1.21 6.13
C TYR A 101 1.92 1.96 5.08
N LEU A 102 0.75 2.49 5.44
CA LEU A 102 -0.06 3.33 4.54
C LEU A 102 0.66 4.64 4.19
N GLU A 103 1.32 5.27 5.17
CA GLU A 103 2.13 6.48 4.93
C GLU A 103 3.33 6.19 4.02
N GLU A 104 4.05 5.10 4.28
CA GLU A 104 5.18 4.67 3.43
C GLU A 104 4.73 4.36 2.00
N ARG A 105 3.61 3.64 1.84
CA ARG A 105 3.02 3.37 0.52
C ARG A 105 2.70 4.68 -0.21
N THR A 106 2.09 5.65 0.46
CA THR A 106 1.72 6.94 -0.15
C THR A 106 2.95 7.70 -0.65
N LYS A 107 4.06 7.65 0.09
CA LYS A 107 5.34 8.23 -0.36
C LYS A 107 5.90 7.52 -1.58
N LEU A 108 5.84 6.18 -1.62
CA LEU A 108 6.26 5.39 -2.77
C LEU A 108 5.40 5.69 -4.00
N ASP A 109 4.08 5.78 -3.84
CA ASP A 109 3.15 6.11 -4.92
C ASP A 109 3.48 7.51 -5.50
N ASN A 110 3.76 8.50 -4.66
CA ASN A 110 4.16 9.84 -5.11
C ASN A 110 5.50 9.83 -5.86
N ALA A 111 6.50 9.09 -5.36
CA ALA A 111 7.79 8.95 -6.03
C ALA A 111 7.68 8.21 -7.39
N LEU A 112 6.77 7.24 -7.48
CA LEU A 112 6.44 6.54 -8.71
C LEU A 112 5.82 7.52 -9.72
N ILE A 113 4.82 8.28 -9.30
CA ILE A 113 4.18 9.30 -10.15
C ILE A 113 5.22 10.31 -10.67
N GLU A 114 6.12 10.79 -9.81
CA GLU A 114 7.19 11.69 -10.23
C GLU A 114 8.13 11.03 -11.26
N SER A 115 8.46 9.76 -11.07
CA SER A 115 9.31 9.00 -12.01
C SER A 115 8.63 8.78 -13.36
N VAL A 116 7.32 8.51 -13.35
CA VAL A 116 6.50 8.40 -14.56
C VAL A 116 6.42 9.74 -15.28
N ASN A 117 6.22 10.85 -14.56
CA ASN A 117 6.22 12.18 -15.15
C ASN A 117 7.58 12.51 -15.77
N LYS A 118 8.69 12.19 -15.08
CA LYS A 118 10.03 12.32 -15.66
C LYS A 118 10.20 11.47 -16.91
N LEU A 119 9.70 10.23 -16.93
CA LEU A 119 9.71 9.37 -18.12
C LEU A 119 8.93 10.01 -19.27
N PHE A 120 7.74 10.55 -18.99
CA PHE A 120 6.97 11.31 -19.97
C PHE A 120 7.74 12.55 -20.44
N ASP A 121 8.43 13.28 -19.58
CA ASP A 121 9.26 14.42 -19.98
C ASP A 121 10.41 14.00 -20.88
N TYR A 122 11.09 12.88 -20.60
CA TYR A 122 12.14 12.34 -21.45
C TYR A 122 11.60 11.86 -22.80
N ALA A 123 10.49 11.10 -22.79
CA ALA A 123 9.83 10.63 -24.00
C ALA A 123 9.25 11.80 -24.82
N SER A 124 8.75 12.84 -24.16
CA SER A 124 8.24 14.05 -24.79
C SER A 124 9.37 14.91 -25.31
N LYS A 125 10.53 14.98 -24.65
CA LYS A 125 11.74 15.57 -25.23
C LYS A 125 12.16 14.80 -26.48
N LEU A 126 12.16 13.46 -26.47
CA LEU A 126 12.43 12.68 -27.67
C LEU A 126 11.42 12.94 -28.81
N LYS A 127 10.13 13.17 -28.48
CA LYS A 127 9.08 13.52 -29.46
C LYS A 127 9.11 14.99 -29.91
N ASN A 128 9.46 15.93 -29.04
CA ASN A 128 9.34 17.39 -29.26
C ASN A 128 10.68 18.07 -29.57
N THR A 129 11.83 17.43 -29.37
CA THR A 129 13.15 18.00 -29.71
C THR A 129 13.75 17.42 -30.98
N ASN A 130 13.04 16.57 -31.72
CA ASN A 130 13.54 16.08 -33.00
C ASN A 130 12.51 16.25 -34.11
N PRO A 131 12.59 17.34 -34.92
CA PRO A 131 11.76 17.53 -36.12
C PRO A 131 12.00 16.48 -37.22
N LEU A 132 12.67 15.36 -36.90
CA LEU A 132 13.04 14.26 -37.77
C LEU A 132 12.41 12.93 -37.35
N VAL A 133 11.67 12.86 -36.23
CA VAL A 133 10.93 11.64 -35.84
C VAL A 133 9.53 11.71 -36.47
N PRO A 134 9.19 10.82 -37.40
CA PRO A 134 7.89 10.84 -38.06
C PRO A 134 6.78 10.39 -37.12
N ILE A 135 5.63 11.06 -37.19
CA ILE A 135 4.41 10.67 -36.49
C ILE A 135 3.62 9.70 -37.39
N GLU A 136 3.12 8.63 -36.81
CA GLU A 136 2.28 7.63 -37.49
C GLU A 136 0.80 7.97 -37.31
N ILE A 137 0.06 8.07 -38.42
CA ILE A 137 -1.39 8.25 -38.43
C ILE A 137 -2.03 7.20 -39.32
N GLU A 138 -2.90 6.38 -38.75
CA GLU A 138 -3.71 5.44 -39.50
C GLU A 138 -4.89 6.15 -40.17
N ILE A 139 -5.15 5.83 -41.43
CA ILE A 139 -6.26 6.41 -42.19
C ILE A 139 -7.56 5.69 -41.81
N PRO A 140 -8.51 6.39 -41.16
CA PRO A 140 -9.75 5.78 -40.72
C PRO A 140 -10.63 5.39 -41.91
N SER A 141 -11.43 4.35 -41.74
CA SER A 141 -12.37 3.86 -42.77
C SER A 141 -13.49 4.84 -43.10
N SER A 142 -13.74 5.83 -42.23
CA SER A 142 -14.65 6.95 -42.47
C SER A 142 -14.04 8.10 -43.29
N CYS A 143 -12.75 8.01 -43.66
CA CYS A 143 -12.06 9.09 -44.35
C CYS A 143 -12.63 9.33 -45.77
N LYS A 144 -13.02 10.58 -46.05
CA LYS A 144 -13.57 10.99 -47.36
C LYS A 144 -12.55 11.05 -48.50
N TYR A 145 -11.27 10.87 -48.17
CA TYR A 145 -10.16 11.03 -49.09
C TYR A 145 -9.57 9.70 -49.58
N ILE A 146 -10.18 8.57 -49.22
CA ILE A 146 -9.77 7.24 -49.71
C ILE A 146 -9.82 7.22 -51.25
N GLY A 147 -8.73 6.74 -51.85
CA GLY A 147 -8.52 6.69 -53.30
C GLY A 147 -7.98 7.97 -53.94
N LYS A 148 -7.90 9.10 -53.21
CA LYS A 148 -7.35 10.35 -53.73
C LYS A 148 -5.84 10.44 -53.54
N THR A 149 -5.16 11.24 -54.35
CA THR A 149 -3.72 11.48 -54.18
C THR A 149 -3.43 12.50 -53.09
N ILE A 150 -2.22 12.46 -52.52
CA ILE A 150 -1.72 13.47 -51.54
C ILE A 150 -1.88 14.90 -52.10
N SER A 151 -1.64 15.08 -53.40
CA SER A 151 -1.78 16.36 -54.08
C SER A 151 -3.24 16.78 -54.26
N ASP A 152 -4.15 15.86 -54.57
CA ASP A 152 -5.58 16.18 -54.79
C ASP A 152 -6.22 16.76 -53.54
N ILE A 153 -5.80 16.24 -52.38
CA ILE A 153 -6.30 16.69 -51.09
C ILE A 153 -5.51 17.86 -50.53
N LYS A 154 -4.51 18.37 -51.26
CA LYS A 154 -3.63 19.47 -50.82
C LYS A 154 -3.17 19.27 -49.37
N PHE A 155 -2.68 18.05 -49.08
CA PHE A 155 -2.50 17.57 -47.72
C PHE A 155 -1.67 18.55 -46.89
N TRP A 156 -0.51 18.96 -47.39
CA TRP A 156 0.37 19.90 -46.70
C TRP A 156 -0.29 21.27 -46.46
N GLN A 157 -1.07 21.79 -47.40
CA GLN A 157 -1.75 23.09 -47.24
C GLN A 157 -2.86 23.03 -46.19
N ASN A 158 -3.54 21.89 -46.06
CA ASN A 158 -4.64 21.73 -45.10
C ASN A 158 -4.15 21.33 -43.70
N THR A 159 -3.05 20.59 -43.60
CA THR A 159 -2.58 20.02 -42.31
C THR A 159 -1.27 20.61 -41.81
N GLY A 160 -0.46 21.22 -42.70
CA GLY A 160 0.92 21.64 -42.42
C GLY A 160 1.90 20.46 -42.34
N ALA A 161 1.46 19.25 -42.69
CA ALA A 161 2.22 18.02 -42.52
C ALA A 161 2.95 17.60 -43.80
N THR A 162 4.24 17.25 -43.68
CA THR A 162 5.01 16.65 -44.77
C THR A 162 4.90 15.14 -44.68
N VAL A 163 4.33 14.49 -45.71
CA VAL A 163 4.29 13.03 -45.79
C VAL A 163 5.63 12.51 -46.27
N ILE A 164 6.32 11.76 -45.42
CA ILE A 164 7.62 11.17 -45.76
C ILE A 164 7.51 9.69 -46.15
N GLY A 165 6.39 9.04 -45.82
CA GLY A 165 6.19 7.64 -46.12
C GLY A 165 4.75 7.18 -45.91
N ILE A 166 4.41 6.05 -46.52
CA ILE A 166 3.14 5.34 -46.35
C ILE A 166 3.48 3.88 -46.06
N LYS A 167 3.00 3.36 -44.93
CA LYS A 167 3.07 1.94 -44.64
C LYS A 167 1.76 1.27 -45.04
N ARG A 168 1.82 0.36 -45.99
CA ARG A 168 0.67 -0.34 -46.59
C ARG A 168 0.95 -1.83 -46.66
N ASN A 169 0.04 -2.65 -46.14
CA ASN A 169 0.15 -4.12 -46.18
C ASN A 169 1.49 -4.67 -45.64
N GLY A 170 2.10 -3.98 -44.67
CA GLY A 170 3.40 -4.36 -44.10
C GLY A 170 4.62 -3.83 -44.86
N GLU A 171 4.45 -3.23 -46.03
CA GLU A 171 5.53 -2.58 -46.78
C GLU A 171 5.59 -1.08 -46.49
N LEU A 172 6.80 -0.52 -46.51
CA LEU A 172 7.04 0.90 -46.30
C LEU A 172 7.41 1.57 -47.63
N ILE A 173 6.52 2.43 -48.12
CA ILE A 173 6.75 3.30 -49.27
C ILE A 173 7.40 4.59 -48.76
N ILE A 174 8.69 4.77 -49.00
CA ILE A 174 9.44 5.97 -48.63
C ILE A 174 9.29 7.01 -49.74
N SER A 175 9.10 8.28 -49.37
CA SER A 175 8.98 9.42 -50.29
C SER A 175 7.89 9.19 -51.35
N PRO A 176 6.62 9.02 -50.94
CA PRO A 176 5.52 8.58 -51.79
C PRO A 176 5.21 9.54 -52.96
N GLY A 177 5.66 10.80 -52.87
CA GLY A 177 5.45 11.80 -53.91
C GLY A 177 4.01 12.34 -53.97
N PRO A 178 3.74 13.37 -54.79
CA PRO A 178 2.45 14.05 -54.83
C PRO A 178 1.31 13.17 -55.38
N TYR A 179 1.63 12.17 -56.20
CA TYR A 179 0.67 11.30 -56.89
C TYR A 179 0.34 10.02 -56.12
N ALA A 180 0.95 9.77 -54.96
CA ALA A 180 0.60 8.61 -54.16
C ALA A 180 -0.83 8.72 -53.66
N THR A 181 -1.58 7.64 -53.81
CA THR A 181 -2.95 7.53 -53.33
C THR A 181 -2.99 7.10 -51.87
N ILE A 182 -3.96 7.65 -51.16
CA ILE A 182 -4.31 7.28 -49.79
C ILE A 182 -5.34 6.16 -49.84
N MET A 183 -5.11 5.08 -49.10
CA MET A 183 -6.02 3.94 -49.00
C MET A 183 -6.45 3.72 -47.55
N GLU A 184 -7.57 3.02 -47.37
CA GLU A 184 -8.03 2.59 -46.06
C GLU A 184 -6.94 1.76 -45.33
N ARG A 185 -6.74 2.00 -44.03
CA ARG A 185 -5.72 1.33 -43.19
C ARG A 185 -4.27 1.60 -43.57
N ASP A 186 -4.00 2.53 -44.49
CA ASP A 186 -2.66 3.05 -44.64
C ASP A 186 -2.22 3.72 -43.34
N ILE A 187 -0.93 3.59 -43.01
CA ILE A 187 -0.31 4.38 -41.95
C ILE A 187 0.58 5.43 -42.60
N LEU A 188 0.18 6.69 -42.50
CA LEU A 188 0.96 7.83 -42.97
C LEU A 188 2.05 8.18 -41.97
N LEU A 189 3.28 8.28 -42.45
CA LEU A 189 4.41 8.83 -41.71
C LEU A 189 4.54 10.31 -42.05
N ILE A 190 4.28 11.17 -41.08
CA ILE A 190 4.25 12.62 -41.29
C ILE A 190 5.22 13.36 -40.35
N ILE A 191 5.72 14.49 -40.82
CA ILE A 191 6.53 15.43 -40.03
C ILE A 191 5.88 16.81 -40.09
N GLY A 192 5.84 17.52 -38.97
CA GLY A 192 5.35 18.89 -38.89
C GLY A 192 5.62 19.53 -37.54
N ASP A 193 4.95 20.64 -37.27
CA ASP A 193 5.01 21.35 -35.99
C ASP A 193 4.32 20.55 -34.85
N ASN A 194 4.38 21.07 -33.62
CA ASN A 194 3.86 20.39 -32.43
C ASN A 194 2.35 20.04 -32.50
N ASN A 195 1.58 20.71 -33.36
CA ASN A 195 0.13 20.53 -33.47
C ASN A 195 -0.27 19.77 -34.74
N VAL A 196 0.69 19.28 -35.52
CA VAL A 196 0.44 18.61 -36.81
C VAL A 196 -0.44 17.37 -36.67
N TYR A 197 -0.30 16.64 -35.56
CA TYR A 197 -1.06 15.43 -35.29
C TYR A 197 -2.56 15.71 -35.18
N GLU A 198 -2.95 16.66 -34.33
CA GLU A 198 -4.35 17.02 -34.10
C GLU A 198 -5.00 17.59 -35.36
N ARG A 199 -4.31 18.48 -36.09
CA ARG A 199 -4.82 19.03 -37.37
C ARG A 199 -5.03 17.95 -38.41
N THR A 200 -4.09 17.03 -38.55
CA THR A 200 -4.20 15.94 -39.53
C THR A 200 -5.34 14.99 -39.18
N LEU A 201 -5.52 14.65 -37.90
CA LEU A 201 -6.66 13.84 -37.45
C LEU A 201 -8.00 14.52 -37.70
N SER A 202 -8.12 15.82 -37.40
CA SER A 202 -9.34 16.59 -37.69
C SER A 202 -9.64 16.55 -39.18
N TYR A 203 -8.63 16.85 -40.02
CA TYR A 203 -8.79 16.88 -41.47
C TYR A 203 -9.18 15.53 -42.07
N LEU A 204 -8.62 14.41 -41.57
CA LEU A 204 -8.95 13.07 -42.08
C LEU A 204 -10.30 12.53 -41.58
N ASN A 205 -10.83 13.07 -40.48
CA ASN A 205 -12.13 12.69 -39.91
C ASN A 205 -13.30 13.57 -40.39
N GLU A 206 -13.01 14.70 -41.02
CA GLU A 206 -14.01 15.60 -41.63
C GLU A 206 -14.71 14.98 -42.84
#